data_AF-A0A1F9B0L5-F1
#
_entry.id   AF-A0A1F9B0L5-F1
#
_cell.length_a   1.000
_cell.length_b   1.000
_cell.length_c   1.000
_cell.angle_alpha   90.00
_cell.angle_beta   90.00
_cell.angle_gamma   90.00
#
_symmetry.space_group_name_H-M   'P 1'
#
loop_
_entity.id
_entity.type
_entity.pdbx_description
1 polymer ?
#
loop_
_entity_poly.entity_id
_entity_poly.type
_entity_poly.pdbx_seq_one_letter_code
_entity_poly.pdbx_strand_id
1 'polypeptide(L)'
;MEQKHSAQGQVRFVRAQNRQAMYREFDATELYCPKCRKAVPVRKRLLLVLPEGDKYEYLCAFCSQSVGTKIDRGVKPMSVII
;
A
#
# COMPACT_ATOMS: atom_id res chain seq x y z
N MET A 1 -57.45 -1.72 -20.46
CA MET A 1 -56.52 -0.76 -21.11
C MET A 1 -55.76 -0.04 -20.01
N GLU A 2 -54.43 -0.07 -20.11
CA GLU A 2 -53.42 0.64 -19.32
C GLU A 2 -53.37 0.47 -17.79
N GLN A 3 -52.58 -0.52 -17.39
CA GLN A 3 -51.79 -0.52 -16.16
C GLN A 3 -50.81 0.66 -16.18
N LYS A 4 -50.71 1.44 -15.09
CA LYS A 4 -49.60 2.39 -14.89
C LYS A 4 -48.87 2.05 -13.59
N HIS A 5 -48.04 1.01 -13.65
CA HIS A 5 -46.98 0.80 -12.66
C HIS A 5 -45.83 1.77 -12.99
N SER A 6 -45.62 2.76 -12.12
CA SER A 6 -44.52 3.71 -12.24
C SER A 6 -43.22 3.01 -11.81
N ALA A 7 -42.42 2.61 -12.79
CA ALA A 7 -41.13 1.97 -12.59
C ALA A 7 -40.12 3.00 -12.06
N GLN A 8 -39.69 2.80 -10.81
CA GLN A 8 -38.57 3.50 -10.20
C GLN A 8 -37.30 3.20 -11.02
N GLY A 9 -36.80 4.23 -11.70
CA GLY A 9 -35.57 4.18 -12.49
C GLY A 9 -34.36 3.97 -11.59
N GLN A 10 -33.90 2.72 -11.50
CA GLN A 10 -32.71 2.34 -10.77
C GLN A 10 -31.47 2.74 -11.59
N VAL A 11 -30.94 3.95 -11.35
CA VAL A 11 -29.61 4.34 -11.84
C VAL A 11 -28.57 3.41 -11.20
N ARG A 12 -28.20 2.37 -11.95
CA ARG A 12 -27.09 1.48 -11.64
C ARG A 12 -25.79 2.24 -11.83
N PHE A 13 -25.28 2.83 -10.75
CA PHE A 13 -23.89 3.29 -10.68
C PHE A 13 -22.97 2.05 -10.72
N VAL A 14 -22.64 1.59 -11.92
CA VAL A 14 -21.60 0.59 -12.12
C VAL A 14 -20.30 1.26 -11.70
N ARG A 15 -19.85 0.97 -10.46
CA ARG A 15 -18.56 1.43 -9.95
C ARG A 15 -17.50 0.97 -10.95
N ALA A 16 -16.86 1.92 -11.63
CA ALA A 16 -15.67 1.65 -12.42
C ALA A 16 -14.62 1.07 -11.45
N GLN A 17 -14.53 -0.25 -11.41
CA GLN A 17 -13.49 -0.93 -10.67
C GLN A 17 -12.17 -0.46 -11.26
N ASN A 18 -11.40 0.21 -10.40
CA ASN A 18 -10.11 0.76 -10.71
C ASN A 18 -9.25 -0.31 -11.41
N ARG A 19 -9.01 -0.13 -12.70
CA ARG A 19 -8.23 -1.03 -13.58
C ARG A 19 -6.71 -0.86 -13.37
N GLN A 20 -6.31 -0.33 -12.23
CA GLN A 20 -4.93 -0.05 -11.84
C GLN A 20 -4.77 -0.75 -10.47
N ALA A 21 -4.07 -1.86 -10.36
CA ALA A 21 -2.65 -1.94 -10.65
C ALA A 21 -2.28 -3.35 -11.09
N MET A 22 -2.03 -3.52 -12.39
CA MET A 22 -1.46 -4.76 -12.92
C MET A 22 -0.01 -4.98 -12.45
N TYR A 23 0.60 -3.94 -11.87
CA TYR A 23 1.87 -3.97 -11.18
C TYR A 23 1.63 -3.79 -9.68
N ARG A 24 1.92 -4.82 -8.88
CA ARG A 24 1.93 -4.72 -7.42
C ARG A 24 3.05 -3.76 -6.99
N GLU A 25 2.89 -3.08 -5.86
CA GLU A 25 4.02 -2.37 -5.24
C GLU A 25 5.19 -3.34 -5.02
N PHE A 26 6.40 -2.91 -5.34
CA PHE A 26 7.62 -3.70 -5.14
C PHE A 26 8.23 -3.44 -3.77
N ASP A 27 8.85 -4.48 -3.21
CA ASP A 27 9.71 -4.37 -2.04
C ASP A 27 11.15 -4.67 -2.41
N ALA A 28 12.08 -4.02 -1.72
CA ALA A 28 13.50 -4.36 -1.83
C ALA A 28 13.72 -5.77 -1.27
N THR A 29 14.32 -6.65 -2.08
CA THR A 29 14.74 -7.98 -1.64
C THR A 29 16.14 -7.94 -1.04
N GLU A 30 17.02 -7.11 -1.59
CA GLU A 30 18.40 -6.89 -1.12
C GLU A 30 18.76 -5.40 -1.09
N LEU A 31 19.58 -5.01 -0.12
CA LEU A 31 20.19 -3.68 -0.03
C LEU A 31 21.63 -3.79 0.46
N TYR A 32 22.46 -2.80 0.16
CA TYR A 32 23.81 -2.73 0.73
C TYR A 32 23.76 -2.44 2.24
N CYS A 33 24.43 -3.26 3.03
CA CYS A 33 24.58 -3.02 4.45
C CYS A 33 25.99 -2.48 4.77
N PRO A 34 26.13 -1.29 5.37
CA PRO A 34 27.45 -0.72 5.68
C PRO A 34 28.19 -1.50 6.77
N LYS A 35 27.47 -2.20 7.66
CA LYS A 35 28.07 -3.01 8.72
C LYS A 35 28.56 -4.37 8.20
N CYS A 36 27.80 -5.01 7.32
CA CYS A 36 28.21 -6.27 6.67
C CYS A 36 29.11 -6.07 5.44
N ARG A 37 29.17 -4.85 4.91
CA ARG A 37 29.96 -4.41 3.75
C ARG A 37 29.64 -5.19 2.46
N LYS A 38 28.38 -5.59 2.28
CA LYS A 38 27.90 -6.30 1.09
C LYS A 38 26.41 -6.08 0.88
N ALA A 39 25.91 -6.43 -0.32
CA ALA A 39 24.48 -6.62 -0.53
C ALA A 39 23.98 -7.76 0.38
N VAL A 40 22.86 -7.52 1.05
CA VAL A 40 22.26 -8.47 1.98
C VAL A 40 20.75 -8.53 1.75
N PRO A 41 20.12 -9.68 1.99
CA PRO A 41 18.67 -9.76 2.07
C PRO A 41 18.16 -8.86 3.21
N VAL A 42 16.99 -8.26 2.99
CA VAL A 42 16.37 -7.34 3.96
C VAL A 42 15.06 -7.86 4.52
N ARG A 43 14.73 -7.43 5.74
CA ARG A 43 13.43 -7.64 6.39
C ARG A 43 12.72 -6.30 6.47
N LYS A 44 11.47 -6.23 6.01
CA LYS A 44 10.62 -5.04 6.10
C LYS A 44 9.89 -5.03 7.43
N ARG A 45 9.96 -3.91 8.17
CA ARG A 45 9.28 -3.71 9.46
C ARG A 45 8.48 -2.42 9.44
N LEU A 46 7.22 -2.47 9.86
CA LEU A 46 6.40 -1.26 9.99
C LEU A 46 7.01 -0.35 11.06
N LEU A 47 7.22 0.91 10.70
CA LEU A 47 7.75 1.93 11.60
C LEU A 47 6.63 2.84 12.11
N LEU A 48 5.77 3.31 11.21
CA LEU A 48 4.71 4.26 11.53
C LEU A 48 3.60 4.20 10.49
N VAL A 49 2.35 4.34 10.94
CA VAL A 49 1.20 4.54 10.06
C VAL A 49 0.98 6.04 9.90
N LEU A 50 0.97 6.53 8.66
CA LEU A 50 0.77 7.94 8.30
C LEU A 50 -0.55 8.13 7.53
N PRO A 51 -1.11 9.35 7.50
CA PRO A 51 -2.29 9.64 6.69
C PRO A 51 -2.13 9.29 5.21
N GLU A 52 -0.93 9.48 4.66
CA GLU A 52 -0.58 9.18 3.26
C GLU A 52 -0.20 7.73 2.98
N GLY A 53 -0.01 6.91 4.01
CA GLY A 53 0.41 5.51 3.87
C GLY A 53 1.23 4.96 5.03
N ASP A 54 1.70 3.74 4.88
CA ASP A 54 2.49 3.06 5.91
C ASP A 54 3.98 3.27 5.67
N LYS A 55 4.69 3.82 6.65
CA LYS A 55 6.15 3.93 6.63
C LYS A 55 6.78 2.67 7.21
N TYR A 56 7.62 2.03 6.41
CA TYR A 56 8.40 0.87 6.77
C TYR A 56 9.89 1.18 6.78
N GLU A 57 10.62 0.42 7.59
CA GLU A 57 12.07 0.35 7.62
C GLU A 57 12.54 -0.99 7.06
N TYR A 58 13.63 -0.98 6.30
CA TYR A 58 14.33 -2.18 5.86
C TYR A 58 15.53 -2.43 6.77
N LEU A 59 15.59 -3.63 7.34
CA LEU A 59 16.66 -4.07 8.22
C LEU A 59 17.49 -5.15 7.53
N CYS A 60 18.82 -5.08 7.67
CA CYS A 60 19.71 -6.17 7.30
C CYS A 60 19.27 -7.47 8.00
N ALA A 61 19.00 -8.54 7.25
CA ALA A 61 18.54 -9.80 7.82
C ALA A 61 19.56 -10.49 8.74
N PHE A 62 20.84 -10.10 8.68
CA PHE A 62 21.93 -10.68 9.47
C PHE A 62 22.26 -9.88 10.73
N CYS A 63 22.46 -8.56 10.60
CA CYS A 63 22.92 -7.71 11.70
C CYS A 63 21.87 -6.72 12.22
N SER A 64 20.67 -6.72 11.64
CA SER A 64 19.54 -5.83 11.99
C SER A 64 19.80 -4.33 11.86
N GLN A 65 20.88 -3.93 11.20
CA GLN A 65 21.14 -2.53 10.86
C GLN A 65 20.03 -2.01 9.93
N SER A 66 19.52 -0.82 10.20
CA SER A 66 18.71 -0.06 9.24
C SER A 66 19.51 0.22 7.97
N VAL A 67 18.93 -0.15 6.84
CA VAL A 67 19.56 -0.02 5.51
C VAL A 67 18.68 0.73 4.51
N GLY A 68 17.47 1.12 4.91
CA GLY A 68 16.58 1.92 4.08
C GLY A 68 15.19 2.07 4.67
N THR A 69 14.33 2.83 3.98
CA THR A 69 12.92 3.03 4.34
C THR A 69 12.05 3.04 3.09
N LYS A 70 10.78 2.64 3.22
CA LYS A 70 9.75 2.72 2.19
C LYS A 70 8.48 3.33 2.77
N ILE A 71 7.72 4.06 1.96
CA ILE A 71 6.34 4.43 2.29
C ILE A 71 5.43 3.75 1.26
N ASP A 72 4.57 2.85 1.73
CA ASP A 72 3.55 2.19 0.92
C ASP A 72 2.32 3.11 0.88
N ARG A 73 1.96 3.62 -0.31
CA ARG A 73 0.85 4.59 -0.47
C ARG A 73 -0.46 3.92 -0.90
N GLY A 74 -0.45 2.59 -1.05
CA GLY A 74 -1.63 1.79 -1.36
C GLY A 74 -2.63 1.65 -0.21
N VAL A 75 -2.32 2.19 0.97
CA VAL A 75 -3.20 2.18 2.14
C VAL A 75 -4.22 3.30 2.01
N LYS A 76 -5.49 2.99 2.25
CA LYS A 76 -6.59 3.96 2.18
C LYS A 76 -6.25 5.12 3.14
N PRO A 77 -6.27 6.39 2.68
CA PRO A 77 -5.81 7.49 3.51
C PRO A 77 -6.62 7.53 4.80
N MET A 78 -5.93 7.43 5.93
CA MET A 78 -6.58 7.45 7.24
C MET A 78 -6.89 8.90 7.62
N SER A 79 -8.16 9.24 7.74
CA SER A 79 -8.60 10.53 8.27
C SER A 79 -8.48 10.53 9.80
N VAL A 80 -7.53 11.28 10.34
CA VAL A 80 -7.47 11.57 11.78
C VAL A 80 -8.51 12.64 12.07
N ILE A 81 -9.52 12.32 12.88
CA ILE A 81 -10.47 13.29 13.40
C ILE A 81 -9.84 13.86 14.67
N ILE A 82 -9.58 15.17 14.68
CA ILE A 82 -9.09 15.92 15.85
C ILE A 82 -10.28 16.62 16.50
#